data_AF-A0A370VYM6-F1
#
_entry.id   AF-A0A370VYM6-F1
#
_cell.length_a   1.000
_cell.length_b   1.000
_cell.length_c   1.000
_cell.angle_alpha   90.00
_cell.angle_beta   90.00
_cell.angle_gamma   90.00
#
_symmetry.space_group_name_H-M   'P 1'
#
loop_
_entity.id
_entity.type
_entity.pdbx_description
1 polymer ?
#
loop_
_entity_poly.entity_id
_entity_poly.type
_entity_poly.pdbx_seq_one_letter_code
_entity_poly.pdbx_strand_id
1 'polypeptide(L)'
;MPSTQARFGQDTVRREMDAAVVAAGLPGGDTEAGFPKPRHSAGAAATEKEQKVAALAARLSPCVVTWSSDDATGASEATAARARRQFAAMLANLGADGWKETTPTEDVPTENGGVYVMATYKKRGWILNARHSSMHPWVESTAMATKESCFDSLTDEETGILEGVD
;
A
#
# COMPACT_ATOMS: atom_id res chain seq x y z
N MET A 1 -23.00 -16.00 -26.60
CA MET A 1 -22.26 -14.76 -26.28
C MET A 1 -21.58 -14.98 -24.93
N PRO A 2 -20.24 -14.94 -24.81
CA PRO A 2 -19.63 -14.99 -23.50
C PRO A 2 -19.88 -13.64 -22.81
N SER A 3 -20.60 -13.67 -21.70
CA SER A 3 -20.85 -12.51 -20.84
C SER A 3 -19.51 -11.89 -20.46
N THR A 4 -19.31 -10.63 -20.82
CA THR A 4 -18.17 -9.81 -20.38
C THR A 4 -18.26 -9.65 -18.86
N GLN A 5 -17.74 -10.61 -18.09
CA GLN A 5 -17.43 -10.37 -16.69
C GLN A 5 -16.52 -9.14 -16.67
N ALA A 6 -16.99 -8.08 -16.00
CA ALA A 6 -16.15 -6.92 -15.74
C ALA A 6 -14.85 -7.45 -15.11
N ARG A 7 -13.72 -7.23 -15.81
CA ARG A 7 -12.41 -7.68 -15.34
C ARG A 7 -12.19 -7.09 -13.95
N PHE A 8 -11.77 -7.93 -13.00
CA PHE A 8 -11.35 -7.45 -11.69
C PHE A 8 -10.22 -6.42 -11.89
N GLY A 9 -10.53 -5.16 -11.60
CA GLY A 9 -9.73 -4.00 -12.02
C GLY A 9 -9.58 -2.99 -10.89
N GLN A 10 -8.82 -1.93 -11.18
CA GLN A 10 -8.39 -0.91 -10.23
C GLN A 10 -9.53 -0.38 -9.34
N ASP A 11 -10.68 -0.06 -9.93
CA ASP A 11 -11.85 0.42 -9.18
C ASP A 11 -12.42 -0.59 -8.18
N THR A 12 -12.33 -1.89 -8.50
CA THR A 12 -12.81 -2.93 -7.58
C THR A 12 -11.84 -3.08 -6.42
N VAL A 13 -10.54 -3.10 -6.71
CA VAL A 13 -9.49 -3.14 -5.68
C VAL A 13 -9.60 -1.95 -4.74
N ARG A 14 -9.76 -0.73 -5.29
CA ARG A 14 -9.98 0.49 -4.50
C ARG A 14 -11.18 0.36 -3.57
N ARG A 15 -12.34 -0.05 -4.07
CA ARG A 15 -13.54 -0.22 -3.23
C ARG A 15 -13.36 -1.26 -2.12
N GLU A 16 -12.69 -2.38 -2.40
CA GLU A 16 -12.44 -3.41 -1.40
C GLU A 16 -11.44 -2.93 -0.33
N MET A 17 -10.39 -2.20 -0.73
CA MET A 17 -9.47 -1.56 0.20
C MET A 17 -10.17 -0.50 1.07
N ASP A 18 -10.96 0.39 0.47
CA ASP A 18 -11.76 1.39 1.18
C ASP A 18 -12.71 0.72 2.19
N ALA A 19 -13.43 -0.32 1.78
CA ALA A 19 -14.34 -1.04 2.65
C ALA A 19 -13.59 -1.67 3.84
N ALA A 20 -12.43 -2.27 3.60
CA ALA A 20 -11.60 -2.87 4.67
C ALA A 20 -11.07 -1.81 5.65
N VAL A 21 -10.63 -0.65 5.16
CA VAL A 21 -10.16 0.50 5.95
C VAL A 21 -11.29 1.05 6.82
N VAL A 22 -12.47 1.29 6.22
CA VAL A 22 -13.65 1.80 6.93
C VAL A 22 -14.12 0.81 7.98
N ALA A 23 -14.22 -0.47 7.65
CA ALA A 23 -14.64 -1.51 8.59
C ALA A 23 -13.64 -1.70 9.74
N ALA A 24 -12.35 -1.45 9.52
CA ALA A 24 -11.32 -1.44 10.55
C ALA A 24 -11.33 -0.18 11.44
N GLY A 25 -12.07 0.85 11.05
CA GLY A 25 -12.11 2.15 11.74
C GLY A 25 -10.76 2.88 11.71
N LEU A 26 -9.93 2.63 10.71
CA LEU A 26 -8.65 3.32 10.54
C LEU A 26 -8.91 4.83 10.29
N PRO A 27 -8.22 5.72 11.01
CA PRO A 27 -8.42 7.16 10.86
C PRO A 27 -7.79 7.66 9.56
N GLY A 28 -8.58 8.36 8.75
CA GLY A 28 -8.09 9.05 7.56
C GLY A 28 -7.47 8.15 6.50
N GLY A 29 -6.87 8.77 5.50
CA GLY A 29 -6.34 8.10 4.31
C GLY A 29 -7.37 7.82 3.22
N ASP A 30 -7.23 8.49 2.08
CA ASP A 30 -7.97 8.16 0.88
C ASP A 30 -7.29 7.00 0.15
N THR A 31 -8.06 5.99 -0.28
CA THR A 31 -7.54 5.02 -1.23
C THR A 31 -7.51 5.65 -2.62
N GLU A 32 -6.30 5.89 -3.12
CA GLU A 32 -6.06 6.54 -4.40
C GLU A 32 -5.75 5.52 -5.51
N ALA A 33 -6.13 5.87 -6.73
CA ALA A 33 -5.66 5.21 -7.93
C ALA A 33 -4.29 5.77 -8.32
N GLY A 34 -3.30 4.91 -8.49
CA GLY A 34 -1.92 5.28 -8.82
C GLY A 34 -0.97 5.20 -7.64
N PHE A 35 0.26 5.69 -7.85
CA PHE A 35 1.28 5.80 -6.82
C PHE A 35 1.02 7.00 -5.90
N PRO A 36 1.46 6.95 -4.62
CA PRO A 36 1.38 8.09 -3.73
C PRO A 36 2.16 9.27 -4.31
N LYS A 37 1.62 10.47 -4.17
CA LYS A 37 2.33 11.69 -4.55
C LYS A 37 3.56 11.84 -3.64
N PRO A 38 4.75 12.19 -4.18
CA PRO A 38 5.91 12.49 -3.36
C PRO A 38 5.58 13.58 -2.35
N ARG A 39 5.84 13.35 -1.05
CA ARG A 39 5.56 14.32 0.02
C ARG A 39 6.44 15.58 -0.09
N HIS A 40 7.54 15.54 -0.85
CA HIS A 40 8.49 16.64 -1.01
C HIS A 40 8.92 16.84 -2.47
N SER A 41 8.26 17.76 -3.17
CA SER A 41 8.78 18.29 -4.45
C SER A 41 8.32 19.73 -4.64
N ALA A 42 8.80 20.63 -3.78
CA ALA A 42 8.67 22.06 -3.97
C ALA A 42 10.06 22.67 -4.15
N GLY A 43 10.44 22.99 -5.40
CA GLY A 43 11.47 24.00 -5.69
C GLY A 43 12.73 23.56 -6.43
N ALA A 44 13.00 22.26 -6.61
CA ALA A 44 14.14 21.79 -7.40
C ALA A 44 13.70 21.27 -8.78
N ALA A 45 14.49 21.54 -9.81
CA ALA A 45 14.30 20.90 -11.11
C ALA A 45 14.54 19.40 -10.96
N ALA A 46 13.56 18.59 -11.34
CA ALA A 46 13.66 17.14 -11.26
C ALA A 46 14.85 16.66 -12.09
N THR A 47 15.74 15.88 -11.47
CA THR A 47 16.83 15.17 -12.11
C THR A 47 16.31 14.24 -13.21
N GLU A 48 17.17 13.84 -14.15
CA GLU A 48 16.78 12.88 -15.20
C GLU A 48 16.25 11.56 -14.60
N LYS A 49 16.82 11.12 -13.47
CA LYS A 49 16.35 9.93 -12.73
C LYS A 49 14.92 10.15 -12.22
N GLU A 50 14.63 11.26 -11.57
CA GLU A 50 13.28 11.58 -11.07
C GLU A 50 12.25 11.70 -12.20
N GLN A 51 12.64 12.23 -13.36
CA GLN A 51 11.77 12.29 -14.53
C GLN A 51 11.45 10.89 -15.08
N LYS A 52 12.45 9.99 -15.13
CA LYS A 52 12.24 8.58 -15.51
C LYS A 52 11.33 7.86 -14.52
N VAL A 53 11.52 8.06 -13.21
CA VAL A 53 10.64 7.52 -12.17
C VAL A 53 9.21 8.04 -12.34
N ALA A 54 9.02 9.34 -12.53
CA ALA A 54 7.70 9.94 -12.71
C ALA A 54 6.99 9.43 -13.97
N ALA A 55 7.71 9.28 -15.09
CA ALA A 55 7.18 8.73 -16.33
C ALA A 55 6.75 7.27 -16.17
N LEU A 56 7.56 6.46 -15.48
CA LEU A 56 7.26 5.07 -15.18
C LEU A 56 6.04 4.94 -14.24
N ALA A 57 6.00 5.75 -13.17
CA ALA A 57 4.88 5.79 -12.24
C ALA A 57 3.58 6.20 -12.93
N ALA A 58 3.63 7.19 -13.83
CA ALA A 58 2.48 7.61 -14.62
C ALA A 58 1.98 6.49 -15.55
N ARG A 59 2.90 5.77 -16.21
CA ARG A 59 2.57 4.62 -17.08
C ARG A 59 1.91 3.47 -16.30
N LEU A 60 2.39 3.22 -15.07
CA LEU A 60 1.91 2.13 -14.22
C LEU A 60 0.69 2.53 -13.36
N SER A 61 0.37 3.82 -13.25
CA SER A 61 -0.72 4.33 -12.41
C SER A 61 -2.06 3.56 -12.56
N PRO A 62 -2.55 3.18 -13.76
CA PRO A 62 -3.77 2.39 -13.92
C PRO A 62 -3.73 0.98 -13.31
N CYS A 63 -2.55 0.51 -12.91
CA CYS A 63 -2.29 -0.80 -12.34
C CYS A 63 -1.96 -0.77 -10.84
N VAL A 64 -2.12 0.40 -10.20
CA VAL A 64 -1.74 0.61 -8.80
C VAL A 64 -2.91 1.20 -8.03
N VAL A 65 -3.12 0.73 -6.81
CA VAL A 65 -4.04 1.34 -5.84
C VAL A 65 -3.27 1.47 -4.54
N THR A 66 -3.30 2.65 -3.92
CA THR A 66 -2.56 2.92 -2.69
C THR A 66 -3.47 3.50 -1.63
N TRP A 67 -3.22 3.13 -0.39
CA TRP A 67 -3.80 3.73 0.79
C TRP A 67 -2.69 3.98 1.82
N SER A 68 -2.80 5.08 2.55
CA SER A 68 -1.92 5.43 3.66
C SER A 68 -2.79 6.02 4.76
N SER A 69 -2.60 5.59 6.00
CA SER A 69 -3.18 6.27 7.15
C SER A 69 -2.64 7.70 7.23
N ASP A 70 -3.42 8.60 7.83
CA ASP A 70 -2.89 9.91 8.21
C ASP A 70 -1.73 9.71 9.21
N ASP A 71 -0.65 10.46 9.01
CA ASP A 71 0.54 10.39 9.87
C ASP A 71 0.17 10.79 11.32
N ALA A 72 0.29 9.85 12.26
CA ALA A 72 0.10 10.14 13.69
C ALA A 72 1.44 10.47 14.33
N THR A 73 1.83 11.76 14.30
CA THR A 73 2.98 12.26 15.06
C THR A 73 2.65 12.41 16.55
N GLY A 74 3.61 12.11 17.42
CA GLY A 74 3.42 12.19 18.88
C GLY A 74 2.52 11.08 19.43
N ALA A 75 2.41 9.95 18.72
CA ALA A 75 1.56 8.85 19.14
C ALA A 75 2.04 8.27 20.48
N SER A 76 1.12 8.19 21.44
CA SER A 76 1.32 7.42 22.68
C SER A 76 1.36 5.93 22.40
N GLU A 77 1.90 5.13 23.32
CA GLU A 77 1.84 3.65 23.23
C GLU A 77 0.41 3.13 23.06
N ALA A 78 -0.57 3.74 23.73
CA ALA A 78 -1.98 3.39 23.59
C ALA A 78 -2.51 3.67 22.18
N THR A 79 -2.08 4.77 21.57
CA THR A 79 -2.39 5.13 20.17
C THR A 79 -1.76 4.12 19.21
N ALA A 80 -0.48 3.78 19.41
CA ALA A 80 0.22 2.78 18.59
C ALA A 80 -0.45 1.40 18.68
N ALA A 81 -0.76 0.93 19.89
CA ALA A 81 -1.46 -0.34 20.09
C ALA A 81 -2.86 -0.36 19.46
N ARG A 82 -3.59 0.77 19.50
CA ARG A 82 -4.87 0.90 18.81
C ARG A 82 -4.69 0.81 17.30
N ALA A 83 -3.76 1.55 16.72
CA ALA A 83 -3.49 1.53 15.28
C ALA A 83 -3.09 0.13 14.79
N ARG A 84 -2.25 -0.59 15.55
CA ARG A 84 -1.88 -1.99 15.26
C ARG A 84 -3.10 -2.92 15.22
N ARG A 85 -4.04 -2.77 16.15
CA ARG A 85 -5.29 -3.56 16.16
C ARG A 85 -6.19 -3.22 14.97
N GLN A 86 -6.29 -1.95 14.62
CA GLN A 86 -7.06 -1.51 13.45
C GLN A 86 -6.43 -2.02 12.15
N PHE A 87 -5.10 -1.99 12.04
CA PHE A 87 -4.39 -2.59 10.92
C PHE A 87 -4.65 -4.09 10.79
N ALA A 88 -4.60 -4.86 11.90
CA ALA A 88 -5.00 -6.27 11.90
C ALA A 88 -6.45 -6.48 11.43
N ALA A 89 -7.38 -5.63 11.86
CA ALA A 89 -8.77 -5.71 11.44
C ALA A 89 -8.93 -5.45 9.93
N MET A 90 -8.16 -4.50 9.37
CA MET A 90 -8.15 -4.25 7.91
C MET A 90 -7.69 -5.50 7.15
N LEU A 91 -6.60 -6.14 7.58
CA LEU A 91 -6.10 -7.37 6.97
C LEU A 91 -7.13 -8.50 7.06
N ALA A 92 -7.81 -8.64 8.20
CA ALA A 92 -8.85 -9.65 8.39
C ALA A 92 -10.06 -9.41 7.46
N ASN A 93 -10.47 -8.16 7.27
CA ASN A 93 -11.55 -7.79 6.34
C ASN A 93 -11.17 -8.08 4.88
N LEU A 94 -9.93 -7.77 4.47
CA LEU A 94 -9.41 -8.15 3.15
C LEU A 94 -9.45 -9.69 2.97
N GLY A 95 -9.03 -10.44 3.99
CA GLY A 95 -9.12 -11.90 4.01
C GLY A 95 -10.55 -12.42 3.85
N ALA A 96 -11.50 -11.84 4.58
CA ALA A 96 -12.92 -12.17 4.47
C ALA A 96 -13.50 -11.90 3.07
N ASP A 97 -13.01 -10.86 2.40
CA ASP A 97 -13.36 -10.53 1.02
C ASP A 97 -12.62 -11.39 -0.02
N GLY A 98 -11.84 -12.39 0.41
CA GLY A 98 -11.22 -13.39 -0.45
C GLY A 98 -9.85 -13.00 -0.98
N TRP A 99 -9.20 -12.00 -0.38
CA TRP A 99 -7.76 -11.81 -0.53
C TRP A 99 -7.02 -12.93 0.20
N LYS A 100 -6.12 -13.63 -0.49
CA LYS A 100 -5.38 -14.75 0.10
C LYS A 100 -4.03 -14.29 0.57
N GLU A 101 -3.76 -14.43 1.86
CA GLU A 101 -2.43 -14.20 2.42
C GLU A 101 -1.42 -15.14 1.75
N THR A 102 -0.28 -14.59 1.32
CA THR A 102 0.82 -15.35 0.72
C THR A 102 2.05 -15.43 1.60
N THR A 103 2.21 -14.46 2.50
CA THR A 103 3.27 -14.42 3.49
C THR A 103 2.62 -14.23 4.86
N PRO A 104 2.87 -15.11 5.84
CA PRO A 104 2.32 -14.95 7.18
C PRO A 104 2.68 -13.59 7.76
N THR A 105 1.68 -12.91 8.28
CA THR A 105 1.85 -11.64 8.98
C THR A 105 2.59 -11.88 10.31
N GLU A 106 3.77 -11.26 10.48
CA GLU A 106 4.57 -11.36 11.70
C GLU A 106 4.88 -9.96 12.27
N ASP A 107 4.84 -9.85 13.60
CA ASP A 107 5.25 -8.65 14.32
C ASP A 107 6.77 -8.68 14.53
N VAL A 108 7.48 -7.79 13.86
CA VAL A 108 8.93 -7.60 14.00
C VAL A 108 9.18 -6.47 14.98
N PRO A 109 9.80 -6.73 16.16
CA PRO A 109 10.16 -5.67 17.09
C PRO A 109 11.19 -4.71 16.46
N THR A 110 11.03 -3.41 16.71
CA THR A 110 12.02 -2.40 16.33
C THR A 110 12.89 -2.02 17.53
N GLU A 111 14.10 -1.52 17.29
CA GLU A 111 15.08 -1.19 18.34
C GLU A 111 14.55 -0.20 19.39
N ASN A 112 13.56 0.63 19.03
CA ASN A 112 12.98 1.66 19.89
C ASN A 112 11.66 1.22 20.57
N GLY A 113 11.42 -0.09 20.72
CA GLY A 113 10.22 -0.62 21.36
C GLY A 113 8.95 -0.54 20.49
N GLY A 114 9.13 -0.36 19.20
CA GLY A 114 8.06 -0.35 18.21
C GLY A 114 7.81 -1.70 17.57
N VAL A 115 6.84 -1.77 16.67
CA VAL A 115 6.53 -2.95 15.87
C VAL A 115 6.51 -2.57 14.40
N TYR A 116 7.10 -3.41 13.58
CA TYR A 116 6.98 -3.39 12.14
C TYR A 116 6.24 -4.66 11.69
N VAL A 117 5.29 -4.51 10.78
CA VAL A 117 4.50 -5.61 10.23
C VAL A 117 4.46 -5.46 8.73
N MET A 118 4.68 -6.56 8.03
CA MET A 118 4.39 -6.67 6.59
C MET A 118 3.44 -7.83 6.36
N ALA A 119 2.51 -7.63 5.43
CA ALA A 119 1.64 -8.69 4.96
C ALA A 119 1.46 -8.59 3.45
N THR A 120 1.49 -9.73 2.78
CA THR A 120 1.28 -9.82 1.34
C THR A 120 0.07 -10.69 1.06
N TYR A 121 -0.83 -10.18 0.21
CA TYR A 121 -2.06 -10.84 -0.19
C TYR A 121 -2.16 -10.91 -1.71
N LYS A 122 -2.88 -11.91 -2.23
CA LYS A 122 -3.19 -12.03 -3.66
C LYS A 122 -4.67 -12.21 -3.91
N LYS A 123 -5.15 -11.58 -4.98
CA LYS A 123 -6.51 -11.78 -5.50
C LYS A 123 -6.58 -11.48 -6.99
N ARG A 124 -6.96 -12.48 -7.79
CA ARG A 124 -7.30 -12.33 -9.22
C ARG A 124 -6.28 -11.52 -10.04
N GLY A 125 -4.99 -11.82 -9.91
CA GLY A 125 -3.92 -11.15 -10.66
C GLY A 125 -3.41 -9.85 -10.03
N TRP A 126 -3.81 -9.55 -8.80
CA TRP A 126 -3.31 -8.43 -8.00
C TRP A 126 -2.56 -8.94 -6.78
N ILE A 127 -1.46 -8.26 -6.46
CA ILE A 127 -0.69 -8.42 -5.23
C ILE A 127 -0.94 -7.18 -4.38
N LEU A 128 -1.32 -7.37 -3.12
CA LEU A 128 -1.44 -6.31 -2.13
C LEU A 128 -0.35 -6.47 -1.09
N ASN A 129 0.47 -5.44 -0.92
CA ASN A 129 1.46 -5.32 0.13
C ASN A 129 0.97 -4.30 1.15
N ALA A 130 0.73 -4.74 2.37
CA ALA A 130 0.34 -3.89 3.49
C ALA A 130 1.46 -3.86 4.52
N ARG A 131 1.72 -2.67 5.08
CA ARG A 131 2.71 -2.47 6.13
C ARG A 131 2.15 -1.64 7.27
N HIS A 132 2.63 -1.92 8.47
CA HIS A 132 2.40 -1.11 9.66
C HIS A 132 3.73 -0.88 10.35
N SER A 133 3.99 0.36 10.75
CA SER A 133 5.15 0.74 11.53
C SER A 133 4.70 1.59 12.71
N SER A 134 5.11 1.22 13.91
CA SER A 134 4.92 2.01 15.12
C SER A 134 6.28 2.36 15.72
N MET A 135 7.02 3.29 15.11
CA MET A 135 8.31 3.77 15.59
C MET A 135 8.11 5.10 16.30
N HIS A 136 8.12 5.14 17.64
CA HIS A 136 7.88 6.38 18.39
C HIS A 136 8.75 7.55 17.88
N PRO A 137 8.19 8.74 17.62
CA PRO A 137 6.80 9.18 17.87
C PRO A 137 5.81 8.96 16.71
N TRP A 138 6.16 8.17 15.71
CA TRP A 138 5.41 7.96 14.47
C TRP A 138 4.67 6.62 14.43
N VAL A 139 3.43 6.66 13.95
CA VAL A 139 2.67 5.47 13.59
C VAL A 139 2.15 5.66 12.18
N GLU A 140 2.46 4.72 11.30
CA GLU A 140 2.03 4.73 9.90
C GLU A 140 1.55 3.33 9.50
N SER A 141 0.45 3.28 8.75
CA SER A 141 -0.01 2.07 8.07
C SER A 141 -0.23 2.39 6.60
N THR A 142 0.22 1.53 5.70
CA THR A 142 -0.04 1.70 4.27
C THR A 142 -0.43 0.38 3.63
N ALA A 143 -1.12 0.45 2.50
CA ALA A 143 -1.42 -0.68 1.66
C ALA A 143 -1.27 -0.28 0.19
N MET A 144 -0.58 -1.10 -0.59
CA MET A 144 -0.39 -0.89 -2.02
C MET A 144 -0.74 -2.16 -2.76
N ALA A 145 -1.73 -2.09 -3.65
CA ALA A 145 -2.10 -3.16 -4.54
C ALA A 145 -1.59 -2.88 -5.96
N THR A 146 -0.88 -3.84 -6.53
CA THR A 146 -0.33 -3.79 -7.88
C THR A 146 -0.86 -4.94 -8.72
N LYS A 147 -1.14 -4.67 -9.99
CA LYS A 147 -1.55 -5.72 -10.93
C LYS A 147 -0.33 -6.43 -11.50
N GLU A 148 -0.24 -7.74 -11.29
CA GLU A 148 0.91 -8.58 -11.67
C GLU A 148 1.32 -8.35 -13.13
N SER A 149 0.35 -8.44 -14.05
CA SER A 149 0.60 -8.30 -15.49
C SER A 149 1.26 -6.98 -15.92
N CYS A 150 1.15 -5.91 -15.13
CA CYS A 150 1.78 -4.64 -15.46
C CYS A 150 3.25 -4.61 -15.03
N PHE A 151 3.57 -5.29 -13.92
CA PHE A 151 4.92 -5.36 -13.37
C PHE A 151 5.74 -6.50 -13.99
N ASP A 152 5.10 -7.59 -14.40
CA ASP A 152 5.73 -8.68 -15.17
C ASP A 152 6.29 -8.22 -16.52
N SER A 153 5.87 -7.04 -17.00
CA SER A 153 6.30 -6.46 -18.28
C SER A 153 7.46 -5.46 -18.14
N LEU A 154 7.94 -5.22 -16.91
CA LEU A 154 9.03 -4.28 -16.67
C LEU A 154 10.37 -4.88 -17.10
N THR A 155 11.25 -4.03 -17.62
CA THR A 155 12.64 -4.40 -17.84
C THR A 155 13.42 -4.38 -16.52
N ASP A 156 14.60 -5.01 -16.49
CA ASP A 156 15.49 -4.96 -15.32
C ASP A 156 15.87 -3.51 -14.97
N GLU A 157 16.04 -2.65 -15.99
CA GLU A 157 16.29 -1.22 -15.81
C GLU A 157 15.10 -0.52 -15.13
N GLU A 158 13.87 -0.79 -15.57
CA GLU A 158 12.67 -0.21 -14.99
C GLU A 158 12.41 -0.71 -13.56
N THR A 159 12.71 -1.97 -13.30
CA THR A 159 12.66 -2.57 -11.96
C THR A 159 13.65 -1.87 -11.03
N GLY A 160 14.90 -1.70 -11.47
CA GLY A 160 15.93 -1.00 -10.69
C GLY A 160 15.61 0.48 -10.43
N ILE A 161 14.85 1.13 -11.31
CA ILE A 161 14.37 2.50 -11.12
C ILE A 161 13.33 2.58 -9.98
N LEU A 162 12.46 1.58 -9.83
CA LEU A 162 11.45 1.53 -8.77
C LEU A 162 12.02 1.10 -7.42
N GLU A 163 12.97 0.17 -7.41
CA GLU A 163 13.61 -0.33 -6.19
C GLU A 163 14.65 0.66 -5.60
N GLY A 164 15.25 1.51 -6.43
CA GLY A 164 16.24 2.50 -6.01
C GLY A 164 15.67 3.81 -5.44
N VAL A 165 14.47 3.77 -4.87
CA VAL A 165 13.81 4.86 -4.14
C VAL A 165 13.74 4.46 -2.66
N ASP A 166 14.87 4.63 -1.96
CA ASP A 166 14.94 4.62 -0.49
C ASP A 166 14.84 6.05 0.07
#